data_AF-A0A1Z4RU74-F1
#
_entry.id   AF-A0A1Z4RU74-F1
#
_cell.length_a   1.000
_cell.length_b   1.000
_cell.length_c   1.000
_cell.angle_alpha   90.00
_cell.angle_beta   90.00
_cell.angle_gamma   90.00
#
_symmetry.space_group_name_H-M   'P 1'
#
loop_
_entity.id
_entity.type
_entity.pdbx_description
1 polymer ?
#
loop_
_entity_poly.entity_id
_entity_poly.type
_entity_poly.pdbx_seq_one_letter_code
_entity_poly.pdbx_strand_id
1 'polypeptide(L)' 'MSIENDTLIILSLLFWLTPLALIVHLAMQQDKSNLYKKRLGYVYGGLWAIAWLGYGWLFMQ' A
#
# COMPACT_ATOMS: atom_id res chain seq x y z
N MET A 1 8.74 -26.18 6.15
CA MET A 1 8.53 -24.76 5.81
C MET A 1 7.06 -24.49 6.10
N SER A 2 6.77 -23.85 7.23
CA SER A 2 5.39 -23.77 7.77
C SER A 2 4.57 -22.78 6.95
N ILE A 3 3.32 -23.14 6.63
CA ILE A 3 2.37 -22.35 5.82
C ILE A 3 2.25 -20.91 6.32
N GLU A 4 2.41 -20.69 7.62
CA GLU A 4 2.41 -19.37 8.28
C GLU A 4 3.49 -18.42 7.73
N ASN A 5 4.70 -18.92 7.49
CA ASN A 5 5.79 -18.10 6.93
C ASN A 5 5.46 -17.66 5.51
N ASP A 6 4.89 -18.54 4.69
CA ASP A 6 4.54 -18.23 3.31
C ASP A 6 3.45 -17.15 3.25
N THR A 7 2.45 -17.20 4.14
CA THR A 7 1.43 -16.14 4.26
C THR A 7 2.00 -14.79 4.68
N LEU A 8 2.91 -14.74 5.66
CA LEU A 8 3.55 -13.49 6.08
C LEU A 8 4.41 -12.88 4.97
N ILE A 9 5.12 -13.72 4.21
CA ILE A 9 5.91 -13.29 3.05
C ILE A 9 5.00 -12.68 1.98
N ILE A 10 3.87 -13.34 1.68
CA ILE A 10 2.89 -12.86 0.69
C ILE A 10 2.26 -11.53 1.15
N LEU A 11 1.91 -11.41 2.44
CA LEU A 11 1.37 -10.18 3.02
C LEU A 11 2.37 -9.03 2.94
N SER A 12 3.63 -9.29 3.24
CA SER A 12 4.71 -8.31 3.13
C SER A 12 4.90 -7.87 1.67
N LEU A 13 4.90 -8.80 0.72
CA LEU A 13 4.97 -8.50 -0.72
C LEU A 13 3.79 -7.66 -1.21
N LEU A 14 2.56 -8.02 -0.83
CA LEU A 14 1.34 -7.28 -1.17
C LEU A 14 1.37 -5.86 -0.60
N PHE A 15 1.85 -5.72 0.64
CA PHE A 15 1.95 -4.44 1.32
C PHE A 15 2.91 -3.47 0.61
N TRP A 16 4.04 -3.97 0.11
CA TRP A 16 4.98 -3.20 -0.72
C TRP A 16 4.46 -2.95 -2.15
N LEU A 17 3.59 -3.82 -2.67
CA LEU A 17 2.95 -3.66 -3.98
C LEU A 17 1.86 -2.58 -3.99
N THR A 18 1.16 -2.36 -2.88
CA THR A 18 0.10 -1.34 -2.74
C THR A 18 0.49 0.07 -3.24
N PRO A 19 1.61 0.68 -2.78
CA PRO A 19 2.02 2.00 -3.25
C PRO A 19 2.48 1.97 -4.71
N LEU A 20 3.07 0.87 -5.17
CA LEU A 20 3.49 0.70 -6.56
C LEU A 20 2.29 0.69 -7.51
N ALA A 21 1.26 -0.08 -7.18
CA ALA A 21 0.00 -0.14 -7.92
C ALA A 21 -0.71 1.22 -7.96
N LEU A 22 -0.65 1.98 -6.86
CA LEU A 22 -1.19 3.33 -6.79
C LEU A 22 -0.47 4.29 -7.74
N ILE A 23 0.86 4.27 -7.76
CA ILE A 23 1.67 5.12 -8.63
C ILE A 23 1.36 4.80 -10.10
N VAL A 24 1.29 3.52 -10.45
CA VAL A 24 0.92 3.08 -11.81
C VAL A 24 -0.49 3.54 -12.16
N HIS A 25 -1.46 3.39 -11.26
CA HIS A 25 -2.84 3.83 -11.46
C HIS A 25 -2.94 5.36 -11.68
N LEU A 26 -2.18 6.14 -10.91
CA LEU A 26 -2.09 7.59 -11.05
C LEU A 26 -1.38 8.01 -12.35
N ALA A 27 -0.34 7.25 -12.75
CA ALA A 27 0.39 7.47 -13.99
C ALA A 27 -0.46 7.14 -15.22
N MET A 28 -1.30 6.11 -15.16
CA MET A 28 -2.25 5.76 -16.24
C MET A 28 -3.40 6.79 -16.34
N GLN A 29 -3.80 7.41 -15.24
CA GLN A 29 -4.82 8.47 -15.22
C GLN A 29 -4.24 9.86 -15.47
N GLN A 30 -3.30 9.98 -16.41
CA GLN A 30 -2.65 11.25 -16.75
C GLN A 30 -3.65 12.35 -17.15
N ASP A 31 -4.77 11.98 -17.76
CA ASP A 31 -5.83 12.88 -18.25
C ASP A 31 -6.69 13.50 -17.12
N LYS A 32 -6.68 12.93 -15.90
CA LYS A 32 -7.47 13.46 -14.79
C LYS A 32 -6.84 14.68 -14.14
N SER A 33 -7.70 15.56 -13.61
CA SER A 33 -7.29 16.80 -12.95
C SER A 33 -6.29 16.57 -11.82
N ASN A 34 -5.36 17.51 -11.67
CA ASN A 34 -4.29 17.42 -10.67
C ASN A 34 -4.84 17.35 -9.23
N LEU A 35 -6.04 17.90 -9.01
CA LEU A 35 -6.74 17.87 -7.73
C LEU A 35 -7.24 16.45 -7.39
N TYR A 36 -7.76 15.73 -8.40
CA TYR A 36 -8.16 14.32 -8.23
C TYR A 36 -6.96 13.45 -7.85
N LYS A 37 -5.83 13.61 -8.54
CA LYS A 37 -4.59 12.86 -8.26
C LYS A 37 -4.07 13.11 -6.84
N LYS A 38 -4.04 14.36 -6.40
CA LYS A 38 -3.66 14.71 -5.01
C LYS A 38 -4.59 14.05 -4.00
N ARG A 39 -5.91 14.13 -4.20
CA ARG A 39 -6.90 13.57 -3.26
C ARG A 39 -6.76 12.05 -3.17
N LEU A 40 -6.59 11.37 -4.30
CA LEU A 40 -6.38 9.93 -4.35
C LEU A 40 -5.08 9.53 -3.64
N GLY A 41 -3.99 10.26 -3.90
CA GLY A 41 -2.71 10.06 -3.22
C GLY A 41 -2.80 10.23 -1.70
N TYR A 42 -3.54 11.23 -1.20
CA TYR A 42 -3.78 11.42 0.23
C TYR A 42 -4.58 10.28 0.86
N VAL A 43 -5.66 9.84 0.21
CA VAL A 43 -6.50 8.74 0.73
C VAL A 43 -5.71 7.44 0.78
N TYR A 44 -5.01 7.09 -0.30
CA TYR A 44 -4.25 5.86 -0.35
C TYR A 44 -2.97 5.90 0.48
N GLY A 45 -2.27 7.04 0.51
CA GLY A 45 -1.13 7.24 1.39
C GLY A 45 -1.52 7.14 2.87
N GLY A 46 -2.69 7.68 3.24
CA GLY A 46 -3.26 7.55 4.58
C GLY A 46 -3.60 6.10 4.93
N LEU A 47 -4.31 5.38 4.06
CA LEU A 47 -4.61 3.94 4.23
C LEU A 47 -3.33 3.12 4.38
N TRP A 48 -2.31 3.42 3.58
CA TRP A 48 -1.04 2.71 3.61
C TRP A 48 -0.24 3.00 4.89
N ALA A 49 -0.23 4.24 5.38
CA ALA A 49 0.41 4.59 6.64
C ALA A 49 -0.23 3.90 7.84
N ILE A 50 -1.57 3.78 7.86
CA ILE A 50 -2.30 3.05 8.91
C ILE A 50 -1.94 1.55 8.87
N ALA A 51 -1.90 0.96 7.68
CA ALA A 51 -1.48 -0.43 7.51
C ALA A 51 -0.01 -0.64 7.91
N TRP A 52 0.89 0.33 7.65
CA TRP A 52 2.28 0.30 8.09
C TRP A 52 2.40 0.30 9.62
N LEU A 53 1.62 1.16 10.29
CA LEU A 53 1.57 1.20 11.75
C LEU A 53 1.05 -0.11 12.34
N GLY A 54 0.01 -0.70 11.75
CA GLY A 54 -0.51 -2.00 12.16
C GLY A 54 0.51 -3.14 11.96
N TYR A 55 1.22 -3.13 10.84
CA TYR A 55 2.28 -4.10 10.56
C TYR A 55 3.47 -3.96 11.52
N GLY A 56 3.89 -2.72 11.81
CA GLY A 56 4.96 -2.44 12.78
C GLY A 56 4.58 -2.84 14.21
N TRP A 57 3.31 -2.68 14.59
CA TRP A 57 2.80 -3.14 15.88
C TRP A 57 2.84 -4.67 16.01
N LEU A 58 2.42 -5.41 14.98
CA LEU A 58 2.44 -6.88 14.97
C LEU A 58 3.86 -7.47 15.07
N PHE A 59 4.89 -6.75 14.61
CA PHE A 59 6.29 -7.19 14.68
C PHE A 59 7.04 -6.71 15.94
N MET A 60 6.46 -5.78 16.72
CA MET A 60 6.99 -5.39 18.04
C MET A 60 6.52 -6.30 19.17
N GLN A 61 5.51 -7.13 18.92
CA GLN A 61 5.00 -8.13 19.86
C GLN A 61 5.72 -9.47 19.68
#